data_AF-A0A0F8YFH9-F1
#
_entry.id   AF-A0A0F8YFH9-F1
#
_cell.length_a   1.000
_cell.length_b   1.000
_cell.length_c   1.000
_cell.angle_alpha   90.00
_cell.angle_beta   90.00
_cell.angle_gamma   90.00
#
_symmetry.space_group_name_H-M   'P 1'
#
loop_
_entity.id
_entity.type
_entity.pdbx_description
1 polymer ?
#
loop_
_entity_poly.entity_id
_entity_poly.type
_entity_poly.pdbx_seq_one_letter_code
_entity_poly.pdbx_strand_id
1 'polypeptide(L)'
;KGGDEKLDLLAENALVAEGRDAGEKGKLMRLIDSILKSDFWQRIMKAEKRYFEIPFSIKTDSSALVVDEWEEKGEKGALAKKEERGSTKYDEISEREKLPIILTGAIDLAFFEKDGWVIADYKTDEVGEGLEKFVKYYGSQVELYSKYWEEITKQKVKEAGLYFTSLDKWVKIYPNMQI
;
A
#
# COMPACT_ATOMS: atom_id res chain seq x y z
N LYS A 1 8.85 31.42 7.12
CA LYS A 1 8.45 32.19 5.92
C LYS A 1 8.93 31.55 4.61
N GLY A 2 10.18 31.08 4.48
CA GLY A 2 10.64 30.42 3.23
C GLY A 2 10.19 28.96 2.97
N GLY A 3 9.47 28.34 3.91
CA GLY A 3 8.96 26.96 3.73
C GLY A 3 7.77 26.88 2.77
N ASP A 4 6.81 27.80 2.95
CA ASP A 4 5.57 27.82 2.15
C ASP A 4 5.84 28.21 0.70
N GLU A 5 6.72 29.20 0.45
CA GLU A 5 7.13 29.60 -0.91
C GLU A 5 7.82 28.45 -1.68
N LYS A 6 8.64 27.66 -0.99
CA LYS A 6 9.29 26.50 -1.60
C LYS A 6 8.29 25.38 -1.91
N LEU A 7 7.34 25.13 -1.00
CA LEU A 7 6.31 24.12 -1.19
C LEU A 7 5.38 24.47 -2.35
N ASP A 8 5.01 25.74 -2.46
CA ASP A 8 4.23 26.27 -3.58
C ASP A 8 4.90 26.01 -4.94
N LEU A 9 6.21 26.29 -5.04
CA LEU A 9 6.98 26.03 -6.25
C LEU A 9 7.07 24.54 -6.58
N LEU A 10 7.22 23.68 -5.56
CA LEU A 10 7.22 22.23 -5.74
C LEU A 10 5.87 21.72 -6.24
N ALA A 11 4.77 22.24 -5.70
CA ALA A 11 3.42 21.89 -6.13
C ALA A 11 3.14 22.27 -7.59
N GLU A 12 3.56 23.48 -8.00
CA GLU A 12 3.46 23.92 -9.40
C GLU A 12 4.28 23.02 -10.34
N ASN A 13 5.54 22.76 -9.98
CA ASN A 13 6.41 21.91 -10.79
C ASN A 13 5.87 20.48 -10.92
N ALA A 14 5.30 19.93 -9.84
CA ALA A 14 4.69 18.59 -9.86
C ALA A 14 3.49 18.54 -10.81
N LEU A 15 2.61 19.55 -10.79
CA LEU A 15 1.46 19.61 -11.71
C LEU A 15 1.92 19.69 -13.17
N VAL A 16 2.91 20.53 -13.46
CA VAL A 16 3.47 20.66 -14.81
C VAL A 16 4.11 19.35 -15.29
N ALA A 17 4.85 18.67 -14.42
CA ALA A 17 5.48 17.39 -14.74
C ALA A 17 4.46 16.29 -15.10
N GLU A 18 3.31 16.30 -14.43
CA GLU A 18 2.19 15.39 -14.68
C GLU A 18 1.26 15.86 -15.83
N GLY A 19 1.60 16.95 -16.52
CA GLY A 19 0.79 17.52 -17.60
C GLY A 19 -0.57 18.06 -17.14
N ARG A 20 -0.70 18.41 -15.86
CA ARG A 20 -1.95 18.89 -15.23
C ARG A 20 -2.05 20.41 -15.25
N ASP A 21 -3.28 20.90 -15.13
CA ASP A 21 -3.54 22.34 -15.12
C ASP A 21 -3.01 23.03 -13.85
N ALA A 22 -2.36 24.19 -14.01
CA ALA A 22 -1.86 24.99 -12.90
C ALA A 22 -2.98 25.50 -11.98
N GLY A 23 -4.22 25.60 -12.49
CA GLY A 23 -5.42 25.89 -11.70
C GLY A 23 -5.69 24.87 -10.60
N GLU A 24 -5.13 23.67 -10.69
CA GLU A 24 -5.27 22.62 -9.67
C GLU A 24 -4.41 22.82 -8.43
N LYS A 25 -3.44 23.77 -8.46
CA LYS A 25 -2.53 24.05 -7.34
C LYS A 25 -3.27 24.24 -6.02
N GLY A 26 -4.37 24.98 -6.03
CA GLY A 26 -5.17 25.21 -4.82
C GLY A 26 -5.75 23.92 -4.21
N LYS A 27 -6.14 22.95 -5.05
CA LYS A 27 -6.63 21.63 -4.58
C LYS A 27 -5.47 20.82 -3.99
N LEU A 28 -4.33 20.78 -4.69
CA LEU A 28 -3.13 20.07 -4.24
C LEU A 28 -2.61 20.62 -2.90
N MET A 29 -2.54 21.94 -2.75
CA MET A 29 -2.08 22.57 -1.51
C MET A 29 -3.01 22.27 -0.33
N ARG A 30 -4.34 22.21 -0.54
CA ARG A 30 -5.28 21.77 0.51
C ARG A 30 -5.09 20.32 0.91
N LEU A 31 -4.81 19.43 -0.06
CA LEU A 31 -4.51 18.03 0.22
C LEU A 31 -3.23 17.90 1.05
N ILE A 32 -2.16 18.59 0.64
CA ILE A 32 -0.89 18.62 1.37
C ILE A 32 -1.11 19.12 2.80
N ASP A 33 -1.83 20.22 2.97
CA ASP A 33 -2.13 20.79 4.30
C ASP A 33 -2.92 19.80 5.18
N SER A 34 -3.89 19.08 4.61
CA SER A 34 -4.62 18.02 5.34
C SER A 34 -3.68 16.93 5.81
N ILE A 35 -2.83 16.39 4.92
CA ILE A 35 -1.89 15.32 5.26
C ILE A 35 -0.91 15.80 6.33
N LEU A 36 -0.37 17.03 6.22
CA LEU A 36 0.57 17.58 7.20
C LEU A 36 -0.06 17.73 8.60
N LYS A 37 -1.37 17.98 8.67
CA LYS A 37 -2.13 18.10 9.92
C LYS A 37 -2.66 16.76 10.45
N SER A 38 -2.65 15.72 9.62
CA SER A 38 -3.15 14.39 10.01
C SER A 38 -2.41 13.81 11.21
N ASP A 39 -3.14 13.06 12.04
CA ASP A 39 -2.56 12.33 13.17
C ASP A 39 -1.47 11.37 12.72
N PHE A 40 -1.66 10.74 11.55
CA PHE A 40 -0.70 9.81 10.97
C PHE A 40 0.64 10.49 10.66
N TRP A 41 0.62 11.63 9.96
CA TRP A 41 1.84 12.38 9.67
C TRP A 41 2.53 12.89 10.94
N GLN A 42 1.74 13.36 11.91
CA GLN A 42 2.29 13.82 13.19
C GLN A 42 2.98 12.69 13.96
N ARG A 43 2.52 11.44 13.86
CA ARG A 43 3.24 10.27 14.42
C ARG A 43 4.61 10.09 13.77
N ILE A 44 4.66 10.10 12.43
CA ILE A 44 5.91 9.94 11.66
C ILE A 44 6.92 11.03 12.03
N MET A 45 6.47 12.27 12.15
CA MET A 45 7.36 13.41 12.46
C MET A 45 7.92 13.36 13.89
N LYS A 46 7.18 12.75 14.83
CA LYS A 46 7.61 12.53 16.22
C LYS A 46 8.43 11.26 16.43
N ALA A 47 8.45 10.35 15.45
CA ALA A 47 9.17 9.09 15.54
C ALA A 47 10.68 9.32 15.72
N GLU A 48 11.32 8.47 16.53
CA GLU A 48 12.77 8.53 16.77
C GLU A 48 13.55 8.24 15.48
N LYS A 49 13.05 7.27 14.71
CA LYS A 49 13.62 6.86 13.43
C LYS A 49 12.51 6.76 12.40
N ARG A 50 12.80 7.16 11.17
CA ARG A 50 11.91 7.03 10.02
C ARG A 50 12.74 6.80 8.77
N TYR A 51 12.31 5.86 7.95
CA TYR A 51 12.93 5.50 6.69
C TYR A 51 11.84 5.48 5.61
N PHE A 52 12.18 5.95 4.43
CA PHE A 52 11.28 6.02 3.28
C PHE A 52 11.89 5.24 2.13
N GLU A 53 11.05 4.63 1.28
CA GLU A 53 11.47 3.94 0.05
C GLU A 53 12.60 2.94 0.30
N ILE A 54 12.37 2.01 1.22
CA ILE A 54 13.41 1.12 1.75
C ILE A 54 13.51 -0.09 0.80
N PRO A 55 14.55 -0.20 -0.03
CA PRO A 55 14.68 -1.33 -0.93
C PRO A 55 14.97 -2.60 -0.12
N PHE A 56 14.38 -3.72 -0.54
CA PHE A 56 14.70 -5.02 0.00
C PHE A 56 14.82 -6.06 -1.11
N SER A 57 15.63 -7.08 -0.84
CA SER A 57 15.67 -8.31 -1.62
C SER A 57 15.77 -9.49 -0.66
N ILE A 58 14.90 -10.48 -0.81
CA ILE A 58 14.86 -11.64 0.08
C ILE A 58 14.70 -12.93 -0.71
N LYS A 59 15.39 -13.99 -0.26
CA LYS A 59 15.22 -15.33 -0.81
C LYS A 59 13.97 -15.95 -0.19
N THR A 60 12.97 -16.24 -1.01
CA THR A 60 11.71 -16.87 -0.61
C THR A 60 11.34 -17.95 -1.63
N ASP A 61 10.16 -18.56 -1.52
CA ASP A 61 9.63 -19.44 -2.56
C ASP A 61 8.45 -18.83 -3.32
N SER A 62 8.09 -19.45 -4.44
CA SER A 62 7.04 -19.02 -5.37
C SER A 62 5.65 -18.86 -4.72
N SER A 63 5.38 -19.44 -3.54
CA SER A 63 4.12 -19.20 -2.84
C SER A 63 3.95 -17.76 -2.35
N ALA A 64 5.04 -17.00 -2.23
CA ALA A 64 5.00 -15.58 -1.85
C ALA A 64 4.42 -14.67 -2.94
N LEU A 65 4.26 -15.19 -4.17
CA LEU A 65 3.66 -14.47 -5.29
C LEU A 65 2.15 -14.70 -5.43
N VAL A 66 1.55 -15.57 -4.59
CA VAL A 66 0.11 -15.86 -4.64
C VAL A 66 -0.63 -14.71 -3.96
N VAL A 67 -1.08 -13.76 -4.77
CA VAL A 67 -2.10 -12.79 -4.39
C VAL A 67 -3.46 -13.44 -4.63
N ASP A 68 -4.33 -13.46 -3.61
CA ASP A 68 -5.70 -13.97 -3.74
C ASP A 68 -6.38 -13.31 -4.96
N GLU A 69 -6.90 -14.14 -5.88
CA GLU A 69 -7.54 -13.69 -7.12
C GLU A 69 -8.72 -12.74 -6.80
N TRP A 70 -8.75 -11.62 -7.52
CA TRP A 70 -9.83 -10.64 -7.45
C TRP A 70 -10.99 -11.14 -8.31
N GLU A 71 -12.07 -11.65 -7.70
CA GLU A 71 -13.35 -11.81 -8.42
C GLU A 71 -13.93 -10.41 -8.70
N GLU A 72 -13.59 -9.85 -9.85
CA GLU A 72 -14.31 -8.72 -10.41
C GLU A 72 -15.68 -9.21 -10.89
N LYS A 73 -16.66 -9.31 -9.98
CA LYS A 73 -18.06 -9.49 -10.39
C LYS A 73 -18.56 -8.18 -10.99
N GLY A 74 -18.35 -8.08 -12.29
CA GLY A 74 -18.77 -6.97 -13.12
C GLY A 74 -20.27 -6.73 -13.10
N GLU A 75 -20.64 -5.47 -13.04
CA GLU A 75 -21.94 -5.02 -13.54
C GLU A 75 -21.81 -4.58 -15.01
N LYS A 76 -22.77 -5.10 -15.79
CA LYS A 76 -23.25 -4.72 -17.14
C LYS A 76 -22.68 -5.49 -18.34
N GLY A 77 -23.54 -6.36 -18.88
CA GLY A 77 -23.50 -6.80 -20.27
C GLY A 77 -24.13 -8.16 -20.50
N ALA A 78 -25.44 -8.23 -20.65
CA ALA A 78 -26.16 -9.45 -21.03
C ALA A 78 -25.68 -9.99 -22.39
N LEU A 79 -25.21 -11.25 -22.44
CA LEU A 79 -25.76 -12.31 -23.30
C LEU A 79 -24.97 -13.63 -23.17
N ALA A 80 -25.74 -14.72 -23.09
CA ALA A 80 -25.47 -16.05 -23.67
C ALA A 80 -24.50 -17.03 -22.98
N LYS A 81 -25.18 -18.00 -22.35
CA LYS A 81 -24.97 -19.47 -22.35
C LYS A 81 -23.95 -20.09 -21.40
N LYS A 82 -24.54 -20.79 -20.42
CA LYS A 82 -24.02 -21.97 -19.74
C LYS A 82 -23.43 -22.98 -20.73
N GLU A 83 -22.17 -23.35 -20.51
CA GLU A 83 -21.70 -24.71 -20.74
C GLU A 83 -20.92 -25.18 -19.50
N GLU A 84 -21.46 -26.20 -18.84
CA GLU A 84 -20.79 -26.98 -17.80
C GLU A 84 -19.74 -27.87 -18.48
N ARG A 85 -18.45 -27.63 -18.21
CA ARG A 85 -17.41 -28.65 -18.46
C ARG A 85 -16.11 -28.35 -17.73
N GLY A 86 -15.69 -29.31 -16.91
CA GLY A 86 -14.28 -29.60 -16.67
C GLY A 86 -13.68 -28.95 -15.43
N SER A 87 -13.39 -29.80 -14.45
CA SER A 87 -12.28 -29.69 -13.48
C SER A 87 -11.38 -28.49 -13.69
N THR A 88 -11.50 -27.52 -12.79
CA THR A 88 -10.66 -26.33 -12.71
C THR A 88 -9.18 -26.72 -12.69
N LYS A 89 -8.41 -26.15 -13.61
CA LYS A 89 -6.94 -26.19 -13.77
C LYS A 89 -6.12 -25.84 -12.51
N TYR A 90 -6.79 -25.49 -11.42
CA TYR A 90 -6.22 -25.07 -10.14
C TYR A 90 -5.73 -26.25 -9.28
N ASP A 91 -6.29 -27.46 -9.47
CA ASP A 91 -5.79 -28.64 -8.76
C ASP A 91 -4.34 -28.99 -9.17
N GLU A 92 -3.93 -28.67 -10.41
CA GLU A 92 -2.58 -28.93 -10.93
C GLU A 92 -1.53 -27.88 -10.53
N ILE A 93 -1.92 -26.69 -10.07
CA ILE A 93 -0.96 -25.63 -9.67
C ILE A 93 -0.49 -25.83 -8.21
N SER A 94 -1.28 -26.54 -7.39
CA SER A 94 -1.02 -26.75 -5.97
C SER A 94 0.25 -27.56 -5.66
N GLU A 95 0.76 -28.31 -6.64
CA GLU A 95 1.98 -29.13 -6.53
C GLU A 95 3.19 -28.59 -7.34
N ARG A 96 3.13 -27.38 -7.91
CA ARG A 96 4.36 -26.78 -8.46
C ARG A 96 5.35 -26.65 -7.31
N GLU A 97 6.49 -27.34 -7.42
CA GLU A 97 7.60 -27.25 -6.48
C GLU A 97 7.79 -25.80 -6.05
N LYS A 98 7.91 -25.57 -4.73
CA LYS A 98 8.24 -24.26 -4.14
C LYS A 98 9.62 -23.82 -4.62
N LEU A 99 9.66 -23.28 -5.83
CA LEU A 99 10.90 -22.89 -6.46
C LEU A 99 11.48 -21.71 -5.69
N PRO A 100 12.76 -21.76 -5.30
CA PRO A 100 13.40 -20.63 -4.65
C PRO A 100 13.45 -19.45 -5.62
N ILE A 101 12.95 -18.30 -5.17
CA ILE A 101 12.97 -17.04 -5.89
C ILE A 101 13.69 -15.97 -5.05
N ILE A 102 14.12 -14.90 -5.71
CA ILE A 102 14.48 -13.65 -5.05
C ILE A 102 13.34 -12.68 -5.28
N LEU A 103 12.68 -12.28 -4.20
CA LEU A 103 11.66 -11.25 -4.25
C LEU A 103 12.30 -9.90 -3.88
N THR A 104 12.06 -8.90 -4.71
CA THR A 104 12.58 -7.54 -4.55
C THR A 104 11.42 -6.55 -4.56
N GLY A 105 11.50 -5.53 -3.73
CA GLY A 105 10.52 -4.44 -3.66
C GLY A 105 11.05 -3.28 -2.82
N ALA A 106 10.17 -2.33 -2.52
CA ALA A 106 10.46 -1.20 -1.64
C ALA A 106 9.34 -1.08 -0.60
N ILE A 107 9.72 -0.89 0.66
CA ILE A 107 8.78 -0.53 1.73
C ILE A 107 8.68 0.99 1.75
N ASP A 108 7.49 1.55 1.46
CA ASP A 108 7.29 2.99 1.38
C ASP A 108 7.73 3.74 2.64
N LEU A 109 7.35 3.20 3.81
CA LEU A 109 7.63 3.83 5.10
C LEU A 109 7.80 2.79 6.23
N ALA A 110 8.88 2.94 6.98
CA ALA A 110 9.04 2.33 8.30
C ALA A 110 9.44 3.40 9.31
N PHE A 111 8.73 3.49 10.44
CA PHE A 111 9.09 4.40 11.52
C PHE A 111 9.02 3.73 12.89
N PHE A 112 9.94 4.13 13.78
CA PHE A 112 10.04 3.59 15.14
C PHE A 112 9.42 4.56 16.13
N GLU A 113 8.33 4.13 16.78
CA GLU A 113 7.68 4.88 17.85
C GLU A 113 7.53 4.03 19.11
N LYS A 114 8.05 4.55 20.23
CA LYS A 114 8.08 3.91 21.56
C LYS A 114 8.92 2.63 21.60
N ASP A 115 8.31 1.50 21.24
CA ASP A 115 8.79 0.15 21.52
C ASP A 115 8.71 -0.80 20.32
N GLY A 116 8.35 -0.31 19.13
CA GLY A 116 8.27 -1.14 17.94
C GLY A 116 8.17 -0.35 16.64
N TRP A 117 8.44 -1.06 15.54
CA TRP A 117 8.32 -0.52 14.21
C TRP A 117 6.88 -0.47 13.74
N VAL A 118 6.54 0.61 13.06
CA VAL A 118 5.31 0.77 12.30
C VAL A 118 5.68 0.73 10.82
N ILE A 119 5.06 -0.19 10.09
CA ILE A 119 5.20 -0.30 8.63
C ILE A 119 3.96 0.32 7.99
N ALA A 120 4.18 1.17 6.99
CA ALA A 120 3.10 1.81 6.27
C ALA A 120 3.37 1.81 4.77
N ASP A 121 2.29 1.74 4.02
CA ASP A 121 2.26 1.91 2.57
C ASP A 121 1.22 2.99 2.20
N TYR A 122 1.57 3.86 1.25
CA TYR A 122 0.75 4.99 0.86
C TYR A 122 -0.14 4.61 -0.33
N LYS A 123 -1.44 4.81 -0.19
CA LYS A 123 -2.40 4.62 -1.28
C LYS A 123 -2.99 5.94 -1.74
N THR A 124 -2.93 6.15 -3.05
CA THR A 124 -3.42 7.37 -3.73
C THR A 124 -4.76 7.17 -4.41
N ASP A 125 -5.31 5.97 -4.36
CA ASP A 125 -6.60 5.62 -4.96
C ASP A 125 -7.73 6.55 -4.47
N GLU A 126 -8.61 6.94 -5.39
CA GLU A 126 -9.86 7.60 -5.05
C GLU A 126 -10.85 6.55 -4.53
N VAL A 127 -10.86 6.35 -3.22
CA VAL A 127 -11.70 5.35 -2.59
C VAL A 127 -13.07 5.95 -2.27
N GLY A 128 -14.08 5.58 -3.07
CA GLY A 128 -15.49 5.87 -2.80
C GLY A 128 -16.09 4.90 -1.77
N GLU A 129 -17.33 4.45 -2.01
CA GLU A 129 -17.90 3.34 -1.24
C GLU A 129 -17.16 2.04 -1.60
N GLY A 130 -16.57 1.35 -0.62
CA GLY A 130 -15.84 0.09 -0.82
C GLY A 130 -14.37 0.09 -0.39
N LEU A 131 -14.01 0.85 0.64
CA LEU A 131 -12.68 0.85 1.26
C LEU A 131 -12.19 -0.56 1.61
N GLU A 132 -13.11 -1.43 2.04
CA GLU A 132 -12.83 -2.80 2.44
C GLU A 132 -12.17 -3.60 1.31
N LYS A 133 -12.55 -3.33 0.04
CA LYS A 133 -11.94 -4.00 -1.12
C LYS A 133 -10.47 -3.60 -1.29
N PHE A 134 -10.17 -2.31 -1.17
CA PHE A 134 -8.79 -1.81 -1.25
C PHE A 134 -7.94 -2.29 -0.08
N VAL A 135 -8.51 -2.31 1.13
CA VAL A 135 -7.86 -2.87 2.32
C VAL A 135 -7.52 -4.34 2.11
N LYS A 136 -8.45 -5.14 1.55
CA LYS A 136 -8.18 -6.53 1.19
C LYS A 136 -7.11 -6.66 0.12
N TYR A 137 -7.10 -5.76 -0.88
CA TYR A 137 -6.10 -5.80 -1.96
C TYR A 137 -4.68 -5.67 -1.42
N TYR A 138 -4.51 -4.59 -0.67
CA TYR A 138 -3.20 -4.08 -0.32
C TYR A 138 -2.74 -4.59 1.04
N GLY A 139 -3.63 -5.20 1.83
CA GLY A 139 -3.30 -5.76 3.13
C GLY A 139 -2.17 -6.79 3.05
N SER A 140 -2.20 -7.67 2.04
CA SER A 140 -1.17 -8.69 1.81
C SER A 140 0.23 -8.08 1.63
N GLN A 141 0.34 -6.91 1.01
CA GLN A 141 1.60 -6.21 0.78
C GLN A 141 2.24 -5.75 2.09
N VAL A 142 1.48 -5.11 2.98
CA VAL A 142 2.02 -4.62 4.26
C VAL A 142 2.26 -5.74 5.26
N GLU A 143 1.51 -6.85 5.19
CA GLU A 143 1.82 -8.09 5.92
C GLU A 143 3.17 -8.66 5.47
N LEU A 144 3.40 -8.71 4.16
CA LEU A 144 4.65 -9.18 3.57
C LEU A 144 5.83 -8.29 3.97
N TYR A 145 5.66 -6.97 3.88
CA TYR A 145 6.67 -6.01 4.33
C TYR A 145 6.99 -6.17 5.82
N SER A 146 5.99 -6.39 6.65
CA SER A 146 6.18 -6.60 8.10
C SER A 146 7.01 -7.87 8.36
N LYS A 147 6.63 -8.98 7.70
CA LYS A 147 7.38 -10.24 7.80
C LYS A 147 8.84 -10.06 7.40
N TYR A 148 9.10 -9.43 6.25
CA TYR A 148 10.46 -9.26 5.74
C TYR A 148 11.27 -8.25 6.54
N TRP A 149 10.63 -7.20 7.06
CA TRP A 149 11.27 -6.29 8.00
C TRP A 149 11.78 -7.05 9.22
N GLU A 150 10.93 -7.86 9.87
CA GLU A 150 11.34 -8.65 11.03
C GLU A 150 12.42 -9.69 10.66
N GLU A 151 12.32 -10.31 9.48
CA GLU A 151 13.28 -11.33 9.05
C GLU A 151 14.66 -10.73 8.77
N ILE A 152 14.73 -9.59 8.07
CA ILE A 152 15.97 -8.94 7.67
C ILE A 152 16.62 -8.23 8.85
N THR A 153 15.84 -7.42 9.59
CA THR A 153 16.37 -6.55 10.64
C THR A 153 16.45 -7.22 12.01
N LYS A 154 15.70 -8.32 12.21
CA LYS A 154 15.45 -8.95 13.52
C LYS A 154 14.75 -8.03 14.53
N GLN A 155 14.12 -6.94 14.07
CA GLN A 155 13.39 -6.00 14.92
C GLN A 155 11.88 -6.19 14.76
N LYS A 156 11.15 -6.04 15.87
CA LYS A 156 9.71 -6.28 15.90
C LYS A 156 8.88 -5.18 15.27
N VAL A 157 7.90 -5.57 14.45
CA VAL A 157 6.86 -4.71 13.91
C VAL A 157 5.65 -4.81 14.84
N LYS A 158 5.27 -3.67 15.43
CA LYS A 158 4.12 -3.60 16.35
C LYS A 158 2.81 -3.24 15.64
N GLU A 159 2.91 -2.64 14.47
CA GLU A 159 1.76 -2.15 13.71
C GLU A 159 2.11 -2.08 12.23
N ALA A 160 1.17 -2.48 11.38
CA ALA A 160 1.26 -2.34 9.94
C ALA A 160 -0.06 -1.78 9.40
N GLY A 161 -0.02 -1.02 8.32
CA GLY A 161 -1.24 -0.45 7.78
C GLY A 161 -1.07 0.32 6.48
N LEU A 162 -2.20 0.77 5.95
CA LEU A 162 -2.32 1.55 4.74
C LEU A 162 -2.73 2.97 5.10
N TYR A 163 -2.07 3.96 4.52
CA TYR A 163 -2.54 5.35 4.61
C TYR A 163 -3.11 5.80 3.27
N PHE A 164 -4.44 5.97 3.25
CA PHE A 164 -5.17 6.47 2.08
C PHE A 164 -5.14 8.00 2.07
N THR A 165 -4.27 8.54 1.22
CA THR A 165 -4.02 9.99 1.12
C THR A 165 -5.25 10.79 0.70
N SER A 166 -6.08 10.24 -0.19
CA SER A 166 -7.34 10.85 -0.64
C SER A 166 -8.40 10.97 0.46
N LEU A 167 -8.33 10.08 1.47
CA LEU A 167 -9.27 10.01 2.58
C LEU A 167 -8.72 10.57 3.89
N ASP A 168 -7.44 10.93 3.94
CA ASP A 168 -6.70 11.20 5.18
C ASP A 168 -6.96 10.12 6.25
N LYS A 169 -6.81 8.86 5.85
CA LYS A 169 -7.24 7.72 6.67
C LYS A 169 -6.15 6.68 6.82
N TRP A 170 -5.75 6.46 8.07
CA TRP A 170 -4.95 5.31 8.49
C TRP A 170 -5.84 4.09 8.69
N VAL A 171 -5.54 2.99 8.01
CA VAL A 171 -6.19 1.69 8.19
C VAL A 171 -5.15 0.67 8.64
N LYS A 172 -5.26 0.24 9.90
CA LYS A 172 -4.43 -0.81 10.46
C LYS A 172 -4.80 -2.15 9.84
N ILE A 173 -3.79 -2.91 9.42
CA ILE A 173 -3.92 -4.29 8.96
C ILE A 173 -3.50 -5.22 10.09
N TYR A 174 -4.34 -6.20 10.38
CA TYR A 174 -4.06 -7.23 11.38
C TYR A 174 -3.68 -8.54 10.66
N PRO A 175 -2.63 -9.24 11.12
CA PRO A 175 -2.29 -10.55 10.57
C PRO A 175 -3.50 -11.49 10.62
N ASN A 176 -3.87 -12.07 9.47
CA ASN A 176 -5.00 -12.99 9.31
C ASN A 176 -6.40 -12.34 9.46
N MET A 177 -6.56 -11.06 9.15
CA MET A 177 -7.89 -10.44 9.09
C MET A 177 -8.69 -11.05 7.92
N GLN A 178 -9.50 -12.07 8.21
CA GLN A 178 -10.60 -12.47 7.32
C GLN A 178 -11.71 -11.42 7.45
N ILE A 179 -11.89 -10.64 6.37
CA ILE A 179 -13.02 -9.70 6.19
C ILE A 179 -14.20 -10.47 5.59
#